data_AF-A0A661TFP4-F1
#
_entry.id   AF-A0A661TFP4-F1
#
_cell.length_a   1.000
_cell.length_b   1.000
_cell.length_c   1.000
_cell.angle_alpha   90.00
_cell.angle_beta   90.00
_cell.angle_gamma   90.00
#
_symmetry.space_group_name_H-M   'P 1'
#
loop_
_entity.id
_entity.type
_entity.pdbx_description
1 polymer ?
#
loop_
_entity_poly.entity_id
_entity_poly.type
_entity_poly.pdbx_seq_one_letter_code
_entity_poly.pdbx_strand_id
1 'polypeptide(L)'
;MKTISDFQKTYLNMSKEYEDERNRLREKISQIEGELTELNEHLNNLDCPSWVDELVKPIARMMLTKMPDRIFEILGPFGLNCNTSIHFTKKGDEEKKFSERNVKSITFRPTDLEHGIITVVDYSKENNRFDKGTIGEMNKGNFVTLPLPDSLDGIMKLVK
;
A
#
# COMPACT_ATOMS: atom_id res chain seq x y z
N MET A 1 42.05 -9.12 60.81
CA MET A 1 41.75 -10.28 59.93
C MET A 1 40.25 -10.25 59.70
N LYS A 2 39.76 -10.25 58.46
CA LYS A 2 38.31 -10.29 58.21
C LYS A 2 37.75 -11.63 58.67
N THR A 3 36.63 -11.60 59.38
CA THR A 3 35.92 -12.78 59.86
C THR A 3 34.97 -13.31 58.79
N ILE A 4 34.52 -14.56 58.92
CA ILE A 4 33.47 -15.14 58.06
C ILE A 4 32.21 -14.25 58.05
N SER A 5 31.87 -13.63 59.19
CA SER A 5 30.73 -12.71 59.29
C SER A 5 30.91 -11.46 58.41
N ASP A 6 32.14 -10.95 58.27
CA ASP A 6 32.42 -9.79 57.40
C ASP A 6 32.21 -10.15 55.93
N PHE A 7 32.56 -11.38 55.52
CA PHE A 7 32.29 -11.88 54.16
C PHE A 7 30.79 -12.07 53.92
N GLN A 8 30.05 -12.63 54.87
CA GLN A 8 28.59 -12.80 54.79
C GLN A 8 27.85 -11.47 54.65
N LYS A 9 28.24 -10.45 55.43
CA LYS A 9 27.68 -9.09 55.32
C LYS A 9 27.99 -8.46 53.96
N THR A 10 29.20 -8.62 53.47
CA THR A 10 29.61 -8.10 52.15
C THR A 10 28.76 -8.75 51.04
N TYR A 11 28.59 -10.07 51.08
CA TYR A 11 27.76 -10.80 50.12
C TYR A 11 26.29 -10.36 50.16
N LEU A 12 25.72 -10.21 51.37
CA LEU A 12 24.35 -9.74 51.53
C LEU A 12 24.13 -8.33 50.94
N ASN A 13 25.08 -7.42 51.14
CA ASN A 13 25.01 -6.07 50.56
C ASN A 13 25.09 -6.12 49.03
N MET A 14 26.04 -6.86 48.48
CA MET A 14 26.15 -7.03 47.02
C MET A 14 24.89 -7.67 46.44
N SER A 15 24.37 -8.72 47.08
CA SER A 15 23.13 -9.38 46.67
C SER A 15 21.95 -8.41 46.66
N LYS A 16 21.87 -7.51 47.65
CA LYS A 16 20.84 -6.48 47.70
C LYS A 16 21.00 -5.46 46.58
N GLU A 17 22.21 -4.96 46.34
CA GLU A 17 22.51 -4.01 45.25
C GLU A 17 22.16 -4.60 43.88
N TYR A 18 22.48 -5.89 43.65
CA TYR A 18 22.10 -6.60 42.43
C TYR A 18 20.59 -6.72 42.27
N GLU A 19 19.86 -7.03 43.35
CA GLU A 19 18.40 -7.14 43.32
C GLU A 19 17.74 -5.79 43.03
N ASP A 20 18.25 -4.71 43.64
CA ASP A 20 17.78 -3.34 43.45
C ASP A 20 18.00 -2.88 41.99
N GLU A 21 19.19 -3.11 41.42
CA GLU A 21 19.47 -2.78 40.02
C GLU A 21 18.66 -3.64 39.05
N ARG A 22 18.45 -4.92 39.35
CA ARG A 22 17.60 -5.80 38.53
C ARG A 22 16.15 -5.31 38.50
N ASN A 23 15.63 -4.86 39.64
CA ASN A 23 14.27 -4.30 39.71
C ASN A 23 14.17 -2.99 38.93
N ARG A 24 15.15 -2.10 39.06
CA ARG A 24 15.24 -0.86 38.28
C ARG A 24 15.27 -1.11 36.77
N LEU A 25 16.03 -2.11 36.33
CA LEU A 25 16.09 -2.47 34.90
C LEU A 25 14.76 -3.07 34.42
N ARG A 26 14.09 -3.88 35.25
CA ARG A 26 12.75 -4.41 34.93
C ARG A 26 11.70 -3.32 34.81
N GLU A 27 11.71 -2.34 35.69
CA GLU A 27 10.83 -1.17 35.61
C GLU A 27 11.05 -0.40 34.31
N LYS A 28 12.31 -0.17 33.93
CA LYS A 28 12.65 0.47 32.65
C LYS A 28 12.16 -0.34 31.45
N ILE A 29 12.33 -1.66 31.46
CA ILE A 29 11.83 -2.54 30.40
C ILE A 29 10.31 -2.40 30.28
N SER A 30 9.61 -2.50 31.41
CA SER A 30 8.15 -2.37 31.44
C SER A 30 7.67 -1.00 30.94
N GLN A 31 8.40 0.07 31.25
CA GLN A 31 8.09 1.41 30.74
C GLN A 31 8.25 1.48 29.21
N ILE A 32 9.39 1.01 28.69
CA ILE A 32 9.68 1.02 27.25
C ILE A 32 8.68 0.16 26.48
N GLU A 33 8.28 -0.99 27.03
CA GLU A 33 7.24 -1.85 26.44
C GLU A 33 5.87 -1.14 26.38
N GLY A 34 5.55 -0.34 27.39
CA GLY A 34 4.37 0.54 27.39
C GLY A 34 4.44 1.59 26.28
N GLU A 35 5.55 2.33 26.19
CA GLU A 35 5.78 3.33 25.15
C GLU A 35 5.73 2.73 23.73
N LEU A 36 6.29 1.53 23.54
CA LEU A 36 6.21 0.80 22.28
C LEU A 36 4.78 0.41 21.92
N THR A 37 3.97 0.05 22.90
CA THR A 37 2.56 -0.30 22.69
C THR A 37 1.78 0.94 22.24
N GLU A 38 1.94 2.06 22.94
CA GLU A 38 1.29 3.34 22.58
C GLU A 38 1.71 3.82 21.18
N LEU A 39 3.00 3.74 20.85
CA LEU A 39 3.51 4.10 19.52
C LEU A 39 2.93 3.21 18.41
N ASN A 40 2.82 1.90 18.65
CA ASN A 40 2.22 0.97 17.69
C ASN A 40 0.72 1.23 17.50
N GLU A 41 -0.01 1.52 18.59
CA GLU A 41 -1.41 1.94 18.49
C GLU A 41 -1.55 3.23 17.70
N HIS A 42 -0.66 4.20 17.93
CA HIS A 42 -0.66 5.44 17.16
C HIS A 42 -0.39 5.19 15.67
N LEU A 43 0.63 4.39 15.34
CA LEU A 43 0.97 4.02 13.97
C LEU A 43 -0.21 3.33 13.25
N ASN A 44 -0.89 2.40 13.94
CA ASN A 44 -2.05 1.69 13.39
C ASN A 44 -3.27 2.60 13.17
N ASN A 45 -3.32 3.73 13.87
CA ASN A 45 -4.38 4.74 13.74
C ASN A 45 -4.01 5.87 12.77
N LEU A 46 -2.81 5.87 12.18
CA LEU A 46 -2.46 6.83 11.15
C LEU A 46 -3.24 6.52 9.86
N ASP A 47 -3.97 7.51 9.36
CA ASP A 47 -4.60 7.42 8.05
C ASP A 47 -3.52 7.33 6.97
N CYS A 48 -3.49 6.20 6.26
CA CYS A 48 -2.61 6.02 5.12
C CYS A 48 -3.22 6.74 3.90
N PRO A 49 -2.46 7.59 3.17
CA PRO A 49 -2.97 8.25 1.98
C PRO A 49 -3.45 7.22 0.95
N SER A 50 -4.68 7.41 0.48
CA SER A 50 -5.27 6.58 -0.57
C SER A 50 -4.56 6.87 -1.89
N TRP A 51 -3.70 5.97 -2.37
CA TRP A 51 -3.04 6.13 -3.68
C TRP A 51 -4.04 6.29 -4.84
N VAL A 52 -5.27 5.79 -4.68
CA VAL A 52 -6.34 5.98 -5.64
C VAL A 52 -6.79 7.46 -5.66
N ASP A 53 -6.96 8.07 -4.50
CA ASP A 53 -7.35 9.48 -4.41
C ASP A 53 -6.19 10.44 -4.71
N GLU A 54 -4.97 10.08 -4.35
CA GLU A 54 -3.78 10.94 -4.48
C GLU A 54 -3.10 10.82 -5.86
N LEU A 55 -3.20 9.68 -6.55
CA LEU A 55 -2.56 9.47 -7.86
C LEU A 55 -3.60 9.25 -8.98
N VAL A 56 -4.45 8.23 -8.84
CA VAL A 56 -5.34 7.80 -9.95
C VAL A 56 -6.40 8.86 -10.27
N LYS A 57 -7.02 9.44 -9.25
CA LYS A 57 -8.11 10.42 -9.41
C LYS A 57 -7.64 11.75 -10.02
N PRO A 58 -6.47 12.33 -9.64
CA PRO A 58 -5.89 13.45 -10.36
C PRO A 58 -5.63 13.15 -11.84
N ILE A 59 -5.05 11.98 -12.16
CA ILE A 59 -4.84 11.55 -13.54
C ILE A 59 -6.17 11.49 -14.30
N ALA A 60 -7.21 10.89 -13.71
CA ALA A 60 -8.55 10.82 -14.29
C ALA A 60 -9.10 12.21 -14.66
N ARG A 61 -8.99 13.17 -13.72
CA ARG A 61 -9.42 14.56 -13.93
C ARG A 61 -8.63 15.24 -15.04
N MET A 62 -7.31 15.05 -15.09
CA MET A 62 -6.47 15.58 -16.17
C MET A 62 -6.87 15.01 -17.52
N MET A 63 -7.19 13.72 -17.61
CA MET A 63 -7.60 13.07 -18.85
C MET A 63 -8.92 13.60 -19.41
N LEU A 64 -9.84 14.09 -18.57
CA LEU A 64 -11.07 14.72 -19.05
C LEU A 64 -10.81 15.99 -19.90
N THR A 65 -9.67 16.65 -19.74
CA THR A 65 -9.31 17.80 -20.59
C THR A 65 -9.12 17.40 -22.05
N LYS A 66 -8.77 16.14 -22.32
CA LYS A 66 -8.63 15.55 -23.66
C LYS A 66 -9.90 14.82 -24.12
N MET A 67 -10.86 14.62 -23.23
CA MET A 67 -12.13 13.93 -23.47
C MET A 67 -13.31 14.70 -22.84
N PRO A 68 -13.59 15.93 -23.29
CA PRO A 68 -14.55 16.82 -22.63
C PRO A 68 -16.01 16.32 -22.70
N ASP A 69 -16.30 15.45 -23.65
CA ASP A 69 -17.60 14.79 -23.84
C ASP A 69 -17.83 13.62 -22.88
N ARG A 70 -16.86 13.30 -22.02
CA ARG A 70 -16.90 12.15 -21.12
C ARG A 70 -16.96 12.53 -19.65
N ILE A 71 -17.44 11.59 -18.85
CA ILE A 71 -17.26 11.50 -17.40
C ILE A 71 -16.38 10.31 -17.08
N PHE A 72 -15.81 10.25 -15.89
CA PHE A 72 -15.06 9.07 -15.44
C PHE A 72 -15.67 8.46 -14.18
N GLU A 73 -15.47 7.16 -14.04
CA GLU A 73 -15.72 6.38 -12.85
C GLU A 73 -14.46 5.57 -12.53
N ILE A 74 -14.07 5.54 -11.26
CA ILE A 74 -12.93 4.75 -10.79
C ILE A 74 -13.47 3.48 -10.16
N LEU A 75 -13.01 2.34 -10.65
CA LEU A 75 -13.41 1.02 -10.19
C LEU A 75 -12.19 0.33 -9.57
N GLY A 76 -12.32 -0.08 -8.31
CA GLY A 76 -11.29 -0.79 -7.57
C GLY A 76 -10.92 -0.09 -6.27
N PRO A 77 -9.82 -0.52 -5.61
CA PRO A 77 -8.89 -1.58 -6.05
C PRO A 77 -9.50 -2.99 -6.00
N PHE A 78 -9.16 -3.87 -6.95
CA PHE A 78 -9.66 -5.25 -7.01
C PHE A 78 -8.57 -6.31 -7.14
N GLY A 79 -8.86 -7.49 -6.59
CA GLY A 79 -8.06 -8.70 -6.73
C GLY A 79 -6.69 -8.62 -6.06
N LEU A 80 -5.89 -9.67 -6.22
CA LEU A 80 -4.58 -9.79 -5.58
C LEU A 80 -3.54 -8.77 -6.08
N ASN A 81 -3.77 -8.19 -7.25
CA ASN A 81 -2.89 -7.19 -7.85
C ASN A 81 -3.33 -5.75 -7.50
N CYS A 82 -4.40 -5.56 -6.73
CA CYS A 82 -4.97 -4.24 -6.42
C CYS A 82 -5.20 -3.37 -7.68
N ASN A 83 -5.66 -4.00 -8.77
CA ASN A 83 -5.87 -3.29 -10.03
C ASN A 83 -6.98 -2.25 -9.84
N THR A 84 -6.75 -1.03 -10.31
CA THR A 84 -7.71 0.08 -10.27
C THR A 84 -7.91 0.62 -11.67
N SER A 85 -9.14 0.60 -12.16
CA SER A 85 -9.49 1.00 -13.53
C SER A 85 -10.22 2.33 -13.54
N ILE A 86 -9.85 3.23 -14.45
CA ILE A 86 -10.66 4.40 -14.80
C ILE A 86 -11.48 4.04 -16.03
N HIS A 87 -12.80 4.17 -15.92
CA HIS A 87 -13.73 4.01 -17.03
C HIS A 87 -14.26 5.39 -17.44
N PHE A 88 -14.02 5.79 -18.68
CA PHE A 88 -14.50 7.03 -19.26
C PHE A 88 -15.71 6.78 -20.16
N THR A 89 -16.86 7.30 -19.79
CA THR A 89 -18.13 7.10 -20.52
C THR A 89 -18.65 8.42 -21.06
N LYS A 90 -19.34 8.39 -22.21
CA LYS A 90 -19.94 9.62 -22.77
C LYS A 90 -21.01 10.19 -21.86
N LYS A 91 -21.09 11.52 -21.77
CA LYS A 91 -22.14 12.24 -21.04
C LYS A 91 -23.50 11.99 -21.69
N GLY A 92 -24.52 11.75 -20.86
CA GLY A 92 -25.92 11.65 -21.31
C GLY A 92 -26.32 10.32 -21.97
N ASP A 93 -25.45 9.31 -21.98
CA ASP A 93 -25.75 7.98 -22.55
C ASP A 93 -25.74 6.91 -21.45
N GLU A 94 -26.56 7.11 -20.40
CA GLU A 94 -26.63 6.25 -19.22
C GLU A 94 -27.12 4.83 -19.56
N GLU A 95 -28.05 4.70 -20.52
CA GLU A 95 -28.57 3.41 -20.97
C GLU A 95 -27.51 2.54 -21.68
N LYS A 96 -26.46 3.15 -22.24
CA LYS A 96 -25.35 2.46 -22.92
C LYS A 96 -24.00 2.70 -22.27
N LYS A 97 -24.01 3.04 -20.98
CA LYS A 97 -22.82 3.42 -20.19
C LYS A 97 -21.68 2.40 -20.33
N PHE A 98 -22.00 1.11 -20.41
CA PHE A 98 -21.03 0.01 -20.49
C PHE A 98 -20.94 -0.68 -21.86
N SER A 99 -21.49 -0.07 -22.92
CA SER A 99 -21.29 -0.62 -24.26
C SER A 99 -19.86 -0.35 -24.74
N GLU A 100 -19.24 -1.33 -25.42
CA GLU A 100 -17.84 -1.26 -25.87
C GLU A 100 -17.52 -0.03 -26.73
N ARG A 101 -18.51 0.54 -27.43
CA ARG A 101 -18.33 1.76 -28.25
C ARG A 101 -18.34 3.05 -27.43
N ASN A 102 -18.83 3.00 -26.20
CA ASN A 102 -19.02 4.16 -25.33
C ASN A 102 -18.06 4.20 -24.14
N VAL A 103 -17.41 3.09 -23.80
CA VAL A 103 -16.41 3.05 -22.72
C VAL A 103 -15.01 3.18 -23.31
N LYS A 104 -14.20 4.01 -22.68
CA LYS A 104 -12.74 3.95 -22.79
C LYS A 104 -12.17 3.62 -21.42
N SER A 105 -11.15 2.79 -21.31
CA SER A 105 -10.58 2.45 -20.01
C SER A 105 -9.07 2.36 -19.98
N ILE A 106 -8.54 2.56 -18.78
CA ILE A 106 -7.13 2.37 -18.44
C ILE A 106 -7.07 1.81 -17.03
N THR A 107 -6.18 0.83 -16.81
CA THR A 107 -6.05 0.15 -15.53
C THR A 107 -4.65 0.35 -14.97
N PHE A 108 -4.59 0.76 -13.71
CA PHE A 108 -3.38 0.97 -12.95
C PHE A 108 -3.14 -0.17 -11.98
N ARG A 109 -1.87 -0.45 -11.72
CA ARG A 109 -1.40 -1.38 -10.69
C ARG A 109 -0.39 -0.69 -9.80
N PRO A 110 -0.55 -0.73 -8.46
CA PRO A 110 0.50 -0.25 -7.56
C PRO A 110 1.74 -1.12 -7.72
N THR A 111 2.92 -0.50 -7.81
CA THR A 111 4.20 -1.23 -7.95
C THR A 111 5.11 -0.91 -6.78
N ASP A 112 5.32 0.37 -6.50
CA ASP A 112 6.11 0.84 -5.36
C ASP A 112 5.50 2.14 -4.84
N LEU A 113 4.54 2.01 -3.91
CA LEU A 113 3.79 3.15 -3.37
C LEU A 113 4.63 4.00 -2.40
N GLU A 114 5.69 3.46 -1.80
CA GLU A 114 6.61 4.24 -0.97
C GLU A 114 7.30 5.34 -1.80
N HIS A 115 7.56 5.06 -3.07
CA HIS A 115 8.10 6.03 -4.04
C HIS A 115 7.02 6.62 -4.98
N GLY A 116 5.73 6.36 -4.72
CA GLY A 116 4.61 6.86 -5.53
C GLY A 116 4.51 6.27 -6.94
N ILE A 117 5.11 5.10 -7.19
CA ILE A 117 5.18 4.47 -8.50
C ILE A 117 3.99 3.54 -8.73
N ILE A 118 3.22 3.86 -9.77
CA ILE A 118 2.17 3.02 -10.34
C ILE A 118 2.48 2.69 -11.80
N THR A 119 2.00 1.54 -12.26
CA THR A 119 2.15 1.09 -13.65
C THR A 119 0.80 0.90 -14.32
N VAL A 120 0.78 0.86 -15.65
CA VAL A 120 -0.42 0.62 -16.46
C VAL A 120 -0.45 -0.83 -16.92
N VAL A 121 -1.59 -1.50 -16.80
CA VAL A 121 -1.77 -2.88 -17.25
C VAL A 121 -2.04 -2.91 -18.76
N ASP A 122 -1.20 -3.58 -19.53
CA ASP A 122 -1.41 -3.80 -20.96
C ASP A 122 -2.13 -5.13 -21.22
N TYR A 123 -3.46 -5.06 -21.31
CA TYR A 123 -4.30 -6.21 -21.65
C TYR A 123 -4.07 -6.82 -23.06
N SER A 124 -3.17 -6.27 -23.88
CA SER A 124 -2.86 -6.83 -25.21
C SER A 124 -1.69 -7.81 -25.19
N LYS A 125 -0.92 -7.87 -24.10
CA LYS A 125 0.27 -8.70 -23.98
C LYS A 125 0.25 -9.48 -22.68
N GLU A 126 0.45 -10.79 -22.81
CA GLU A 126 0.62 -11.69 -21.68
C GLU A 126 2.06 -12.18 -21.59
N ASN A 127 2.57 -12.34 -20.37
CA ASN A 127 3.88 -12.91 -20.07
C ASN A 127 3.82 -14.38 -19.61
N ASN A 128 2.60 -14.93 -19.47
CA ASN A 128 2.35 -16.30 -19.01
C ASN A 128 3.11 -16.67 -17.73
N ARG A 129 3.25 -15.73 -16.79
CA ARG A 129 3.96 -15.95 -15.52
C ARG A 129 3.33 -17.06 -14.66
N PHE A 130 2.01 -17.20 -14.73
CA PHE A 130 1.23 -18.15 -13.94
C PHE A 130 0.52 -19.14 -14.86
N ASP A 131 0.55 -20.42 -14.48
CA ASP A 131 -0.13 -21.48 -15.22
C ASP A 131 -1.66 -21.30 -15.22
N LYS A 132 -2.30 -21.83 -16.25
CA LYS A 132 -3.75 -21.74 -16.45
C LYS A 132 -4.51 -22.39 -15.27
N GLY A 133 -5.52 -21.69 -14.76
CA GLY A 133 -6.35 -22.18 -13.65
C GLY A 133 -5.74 -21.94 -12.26
N THR A 134 -4.56 -21.34 -12.18
CA THR A 134 -4.02 -20.88 -10.90
C THR A 134 -4.70 -19.58 -10.45
N ILE A 135 -4.68 -19.32 -9.14
CA ILE A 135 -5.20 -18.07 -8.58
C ILE A 135 -4.52 -16.84 -9.21
N GLY A 136 -3.22 -16.95 -9.54
CA GLY A 136 -2.47 -15.87 -10.19
C GLY A 136 -2.99 -15.54 -11.60
N GLU A 137 -3.25 -16.57 -12.41
CA GLU A 137 -3.84 -16.39 -13.75
C GLU A 137 -5.28 -15.85 -13.66
N MET A 138 -6.11 -16.41 -12.76
CA MET A 138 -7.48 -15.93 -12.52
C MET A 138 -7.55 -14.46 -12.08
N ASN A 139 -6.54 -13.99 -11.33
CA ASN A 139 -6.39 -12.57 -10.93
C ASN A 139 -5.70 -11.70 -11.98
N LYS A 140 -5.63 -12.17 -13.23
CA LYS A 140 -5.06 -11.44 -14.37
C LYS A 140 -3.58 -11.07 -14.16
N GLY A 141 -2.86 -11.91 -13.43
CA GLY A 141 -1.43 -11.74 -13.14
C GLY A 141 -0.51 -11.94 -14.35
N ASN A 142 -1.03 -12.51 -15.45
CA ASN A 142 -0.27 -12.75 -16.67
C ASN A 142 -0.15 -11.54 -17.60
N PHE A 143 -0.94 -10.48 -17.41
CA PHE A 143 -0.80 -9.28 -18.24
C PHE A 143 0.44 -8.48 -17.87
N VAL A 144 1.15 -8.00 -18.89
CA VAL A 144 2.32 -7.14 -18.74
C VAL A 144 1.91 -5.78 -18.16
N THR A 145 2.76 -5.22 -17.31
CA THR A 145 2.65 -3.83 -16.87
C THR A 145 3.69 -2.96 -17.56
N LEU A 146 3.31 -1.72 -17.86
CA LEU A 146 4.14 -0.71 -18.49
C LEU A 146 4.37 0.46 -17.53
N PRO A 147 5.54 1.12 -17.56
CA PRO A 147 5.75 2.37 -16.85
C PRO A 147 4.66 3.39 -17.23
N LEU A 148 4.18 4.15 -16.25
CA LEU A 148 3.28 5.27 -16.51
C LEU A 148 4.03 6.36 -17.29
N PRO A 149 3.55 6.80 -18.45
CA PRO A 149 4.20 7.89 -19.17
C PRO A 149 4.11 9.23 -18.43
N ASP A 150 5.17 10.04 -18.48
CA ASP A 150 5.24 11.36 -17.83
C ASP A 150 4.38 12.45 -18.50
N SER A 151 3.70 12.12 -19.60
CA SER A 151 2.88 13.07 -20.36
C SER A 151 1.47 12.56 -20.53
N LEU A 152 0.50 13.48 -20.47
CA LEU A 152 -0.91 13.16 -20.68
C LEU A 152 -1.16 12.52 -22.04
N ASP A 153 -0.49 12.99 -23.10
CA ASP A 153 -0.61 12.41 -24.45
C ASP A 153 -0.03 10.98 -24.51
N GLY A 154 1.01 10.69 -23.72
CA GLY A 154 1.52 9.33 -23.55
C GLY A 154 0.50 8.42 -22.87
N ILE A 155 -0.11 8.87 -21.79
CA ILE A 155 -1.16 8.13 -21.06
C ILE A 155 -2.37 7.88 -21.98
N MET A 156 -2.78 8.87 -22.76
CA MET A 156 -3.92 8.76 -23.68
C MET A 156 -3.74 7.68 -24.76
N LYS A 157 -2.50 7.35 -25.14
CA LYS A 157 -2.22 6.25 -26.09
C LYS A 157 -2.43 4.86 -25.48
N LEU A 158 -2.45 4.77 -24.16
CA LEU A 158 -2.65 3.50 -23.43
C LEU A 158 -4.12 3.24 -23.12
N VAL A 159 -4.99 4.21 -23.35
CA VAL A 159 -6.44 4.08 -23.17
C VAL A 159 -7.01 3.21 -24.28
N LYS A 160 -7.78 2.20 -23.90
CA LYS A 160 -8.45 1.27 -24.81
C LYS A 160 -9.93 1.61 -24.95
#